data_AF-A0A0G1NC80-F1
#
_entry.id   AF-A0A0G1NC80-F1
#
_cell.length_a   1.000
_cell.length_b   1.000
_cell.length_c   1.000
_cell.angle_alpha   90.00
_cell.angle_beta   90.00
_cell.angle_gamma   90.00
#
_symmetry.space_group_name_H-M   'P 1'
#
loop_
_entity.id
_entity.type
_entity.pdbx_description
1 polymer ?
#
loop_
_entity_poly.entity_id
_entity_poly.type
_entity_poly.pdbx_seq_one_letter_code
_entity_poly.pdbx_strand_id
1 'polypeptide(L)'
;MSYYTVLGLNKEPFSASPDPDFFYDSSEHHAALVRLLVEIRLRRGLSVILGDVGTGKTTLSRKLFQMLKARPDMLFFMIMDPTVNSEELFLESLVRVFNIPPESLGAKTILDYKEAIKKFLYQKGVEENKTVVLVVDEAQKLNPMAIEALRVLLNYETNEFKLLQLVLFSQMELLPRINEIKNFVDRIVLKYALNPLDEKETRDMIEFRLRQAGYNSELRLFTDEAVSEIHKFSQGYPRRINLICHNALCALISEDKVAADGRLIRDLIARSII
;
A
#
# COMPACT_ATOMS: atom_id res chain seq x y z
N MET A 1 -23.19 15.37 18.93
CA MET A 1 -21.73 15.48 19.15
C MET A 1 -21.09 14.19 18.66
N SER A 2 -19.98 14.26 17.95
CA SER A 2 -19.26 13.06 17.53
C SER A 2 -18.64 12.36 18.73
N TYR A 3 -18.66 11.02 18.77
CA TYR A 3 -18.21 10.25 19.94
C TYR A 3 -16.79 10.63 20.41
N TYR A 4 -15.87 10.85 19.47
CA TYR A 4 -14.47 11.18 19.77
C TYR A 4 -14.30 12.55 20.46
N THR A 5 -15.20 13.51 20.24
CA THR A 5 -15.14 14.83 20.93
C THR A 5 -15.40 14.74 22.43
N VAL A 6 -16.22 13.77 22.85
CA VAL A 6 -16.48 13.48 24.28
C VAL A 6 -15.22 12.98 24.98
N LEU A 7 -14.34 12.30 24.24
CA LEU A 7 -13.06 11.78 24.72
C LEU A 7 -11.91 12.80 24.60
N GLY A 8 -12.21 14.06 24.24
CA GLY A 8 -11.21 15.12 24.07
C GLY A 8 -10.39 15.01 22.77
N LEU A 9 -10.91 14.33 21.74
CA LEU A 9 -10.26 14.20 20.44
C LEU A 9 -10.86 15.18 19.42
N ASN A 10 -10.02 15.64 18.49
CA ASN A 10 -10.42 16.56 17.41
C ASN A 10 -10.89 15.83 16.14
N LYS A 11 -10.45 14.58 15.95
CA LYS A 11 -10.78 13.71 14.81
C LYS A 11 -10.99 12.28 15.27
N GLU A 12 -11.56 11.46 14.40
CA GLU A 12 -11.67 10.01 14.62
C GLU A 12 -10.29 9.32 14.47
N PRO A 13 -9.74 8.68 15.52
CA PRO A 13 -8.38 8.11 15.48
C PRO A 13 -8.30 6.78 14.74
N PHE A 14 -9.38 6.00 14.73
CA PHE A 14 -9.40 4.62 14.23
C PHE A 14 -10.29 4.43 13.00
N SER A 15 -10.37 5.45 12.14
CA SER A 15 -11.10 5.36 10.89
C SER A 15 -10.56 4.23 10.00
N ALA A 16 -11.47 3.57 9.29
CA ALA A 16 -11.15 2.57 8.28
C ALA A 16 -10.61 3.19 6.97
N SER A 17 -10.78 4.50 6.78
CA SER A 17 -10.26 5.20 5.61
C SER A 17 -8.73 5.30 5.67
N PRO A 18 -8.01 5.07 4.54
CA PRO A 18 -6.55 5.17 4.52
C PRO A 18 -6.12 6.65 4.45
N ASP A 19 -6.13 7.31 5.60
CA ASP A 19 -5.57 8.65 5.77
C ASP A 19 -4.05 8.55 5.99
N PRO A 20 -3.21 9.14 5.10
CA PRO A 20 -1.76 9.15 5.26
C PRO A 20 -1.28 9.76 6.58
N ASP A 21 -2.01 10.72 7.15
CA ASP A 21 -1.64 11.37 8.42
C ASP A 21 -1.80 10.43 9.63
N PHE A 22 -2.61 9.37 9.49
CA PHE A 22 -2.82 8.33 10.50
C PHE A 22 -2.06 7.03 10.18
N PHE A 23 -1.08 7.10 9.28
CA PHE A 23 -0.18 5.99 8.98
C PHE A 23 0.97 5.92 9.99
N TYR A 24 0.93 4.91 10.86
CA TYR A 24 2.06 4.59 11.71
C TYR A 24 3.18 3.93 10.89
N ASP A 25 4.34 4.59 10.86
CA ASP A 25 5.52 4.11 10.14
C ASP A 25 6.24 3.02 10.95
N SER A 26 5.68 1.80 10.94
CA SER A 26 6.32 0.67 11.61
C SER A 26 7.69 0.35 11.02
N SER A 27 8.50 -0.41 11.76
CA SER A 27 9.86 -0.76 11.33
C SER A 27 9.87 -1.47 9.96
N GLU A 28 8.94 -2.40 9.76
CA GLU A 28 8.72 -3.14 8.51
C GLU A 28 8.32 -2.22 7.35
N HIS A 29 7.38 -1.30 7.59
CA HIS A 29 6.94 -0.34 6.58
C HIS A 29 8.06 0.61 6.18
N HIS A 30 8.80 1.11 7.17
CA HIS A 30 9.93 2.00 6.94
C HIS A 30 11.02 1.30 6.13
N ALA A 31 11.38 0.06 6.52
CA ALA A 31 12.38 -0.74 5.81
C ALA A 31 11.95 -1.02 4.36
N ALA A 32 10.70 -1.42 4.13
CA ALA A 32 10.16 -1.63 2.79
C ALA A 32 10.22 -0.35 1.95
N LEU A 33 9.81 0.79 2.52
CA LEU A 33 9.81 2.09 1.83
C LEU A 33 11.21 2.55 1.44
N VAL A 34 12.17 2.46 2.36
CA VAL A 34 13.57 2.83 2.10
C VAL A 34 14.16 1.97 0.99
N ARG A 35 13.96 0.64 1.04
CA ARG A 35 14.44 -0.27 -0.01
C ARG A 35 13.80 0.03 -1.36
N LEU A 36 12.48 0.24 -1.41
CA LEU A 36 11.80 0.65 -2.64
C LEU A 36 12.37 1.93 -3.23
N LEU A 37 12.57 2.96 -2.41
CA LEU A 37 13.13 4.23 -2.86
C LEU A 37 14.54 4.08 -3.42
N VAL A 38 15.36 3.20 -2.84
CA VAL A 38 16.70 2.88 -3.37
C VAL A 38 16.58 2.23 -4.75
N GLU A 39 15.79 1.16 -4.90
CA GLU A 39 15.68 0.44 -6.17
C GLU A 39 15.07 1.30 -7.30
N ILE A 40 14.06 2.12 -6.99
CA ILE A 40 13.45 3.07 -7.93
C ILE A 40 14.48 4.10 -8.41
N ARG A 41 15.28 4.65 -7.50
CA ARG A 41 16.30 5.65 -7.86
C ARG A 41 17.45 5.06 -8.67
N LEU A 42 17.83 3.82 -8.35
CA LEU A 42 18.82 3.06 -9.14
C LEU A 42 18.25 2.56 -10.48
N ARG A 43 16.97 2.82 -10.76
CA ARG A 43 16.26 2.45 -11.97
C ARG A 43 16.35 0.95 -12.32
N ARG A 44 16.24 0.09 -11.31
CA ARG A 44 16.47 -1.36 -11.41
C ARG A 44 15.27 -2.19 -11.88
N GLY A 45 14.11 -1.58 -12.04
CA GLY A 45 12.95 -2.22 -12.69
C GLY A 45 11.89 -2.69 -11.69
N LEU A 46 11.82 -4.01 -11.45
CA LEU A 46 10.68 -4.64 -10.78
C LEU A 46 10.90 -4.89 -9.29
N SER A 47 10.06 -4.29 -8.46
CA SER A 47 9.95 -4.55 -7.02
C SER A 47 8.59 -5.15 -6.67
N VAL A 48 8.56 -6.09 -5.72
CA VAL A 48 7.34 -6.75 -5.24
C VAL A 48 7.27 -6.63 -3.72
N ILE A 49 6.22 -5.97 -3.25
CA ILE A 49 5.82 -5.91 -1.84
C ILE A 49 4.64 -6.84 -1.63
N LEU A 50 4.84 -7.80 -0.75
CA LEU A 50 3.85 -8.80 -0.38
C LEU A 50 3.35 -8.52 1.03
N GLY A 51 2.12 -8.88 1.32
CA GLY A 51 1.58 -8.85 2.68
C GLY A 51 0.14 -9.28 2.68
N ASP A 52 -0.35 -9.82 3.79
CA ASP A 52 -1.73 -10.25 3.90
C ASP A 52 -2.70 -9.06 3.98
N VAL A 53 -4.00 -9.33 3.93
CA VAL A 53 -5.02 -8.28 3.98
C VAL A 53 -4.89 -7.48 5.28
N GLY A 54 -4.86 -6.15 5.16
CA GLY A 54 -4.80 -5.25 6.31
C GLY A 54 -3.40 -5.01 6.88
N THR A 55 -2.33 -5.52 6.25
CA THR A 55 -0.92 -5.24 6.65
C THR A 55 -0.44 -3.83 6.35
N GLY A 56 -1.16 -3.05 5.53
CA GLY A 56 -0.79 -1.64 5.25
C GLY A 56 -0.29 -1.35 3.83
N LYS A 57 -0.26 -2.34 2.93
CA LYS A 57 0.17 -2.21 1.51
C LYS A 57 -0.33 -0.96 0.78
N THR A 58 -1.66 -0.75 0.72
CA THR A 58 -2.27 0.41 0.06
C THR A 58 -1.90 1.74 0.72
N THR A 59 -1.63 1.74 2.02
CA THR A 59 -1.21 2.97 2.70
C THR A 59 0.28 3.25 2.42
N LEU A 60 1.11 2.21 2.39
CA LEU A 60 2.51 2.30 1.98
C LEU A 60 2.66 2.81 0.54
N SER A 61 1.81 2.36 -0.39
CA SER A 61 1.83 2.85 -1.79
C SER A 61 1.46 4.33 -1.90
N ARG A 62 0.49 4.81 -1.11
CA ARG A 62 0.15 6.24 -1.00
C ARG A 62 1.27 7.07 -0.39
N LYS A 63 1.95 6.55 0.63
CA LYS A 63 3.13 7.22 1.21
C LYS A 63 4.27 7.31 0.20
N LEU A 64 4.52 6.22 -0.55
CA LEU A 64 5.48 6.22 -1.66
C LEU A 64 5.12 7.29 -2.71
N PHE A 65 3.84 7.39 -3.10
CA PHE A 65 3.37 8.44 -4.00
C PHE A 65 3.69 9.84 -3.47
N GLN A 66 3.35 10.14 -2.22
CA GLN A 66 3.61 11.46 -1.62
C GLN A 66 5.11 11.80 -1.63
N MET A 67 5.97 10.84 -1.32
CA MET A 67 7.43 11.03 -1.32
C MET A 67 8.02 11.23 -2.72
N LEU A 68 7.41 10.63 -3.74
CA LEU A 68 7.84 10.75 -5.13
C LEU A 68 7.23 11.97 -5.83
N LYS A 69 6.01 12.35 -5.50
CA LYS A 69 5.32 13.53 -6.04
C LYS A 69 6.08 14.83 -5.77
N ALA A 70 6.80 14.90 -4.66
CA ALA A 70 7.65 16.04 -4.32
C ALA A 70 8.89 16.18 -5.24
N ARG A 71 9.16 15.21 -6.13
CA ARG A 71 10.35 15.18 -6.98
C ARG A 71 10.03 15.45 -8.44
N PRO A 72 10.62 16.49 -9.05
CA PRO A 72 10.32 16.84 -10.43
C PRO A 72 10.87 15.83 -11.45
N ASP A 73 11.87 15.02 -11.08
CA ASP A 73 12.49 13.99 -11.92
C ASP A 73 11.74 12.65 -11.92
N MET A 74 10.61 12.54 -11.20
CA MET A 74 9.86 11.29 -11.04
C MET A 74 8.44 11.46 -11.58
N LEU A 75 7.98 10.51 -12.39
CA LEU A 75 6.59 10.41 -12.84
C LEU A 75 5.96 9.19 -12.17
N PHE A 76 4.93 9.41 -11.37
CA PHE A 76 4.26 8.34 -10.63
C PHE A 76 2.88 8.06 -11.19
N PHE A 77 2.63 6.79 -11.47
CA PHE A 77 1.38 6.27 -11.99
C PHE A 77 0.89 5.11 -11.13
N MET A 78 -0.42 4.97 -10.98
CA MET A 78 -0.99 3.95 -10.10
C MET A 78 -2.22 3.29 -10.71
N ILE A 79 -2.28 1.97 -10.60
CA ILE A 79 -3.44 1.13 -10.88
C ILE A 79 -3.91 0.57 -9.55
N MET A 80 -5.12 0.94 -9.11
CA MET A 80 -5.70 0.43 -7.86
C MET A 80 -6.39 -0.94 -8.05
N ASP A 81 -6.96 -1.16 -9.23
CA ASP A 81 -7.61 -2.42 -9.60
C ASP A 81 -7.09 -2.87 -10.98
N PRO A 82 -6.24 -3.90 -11.05
CA PRO A 82 -5.70 -4.39 -12.30
C PRO A 82 -6.60 -5.43 -12.98
N THR A 83 -7.84 -5.61 -12.53
CA THR A 83 -8.77 -6.60 -13.09
C THR A 83 -9.19 -6.22 -14.50
N VAL A 84 -8.74 -7.01 -15.47
CA VAL A 84 -9.05 -6.84 -16.90
C VAL A 84 -9.22 -8.20 -17.56
N ASN A 85 -9.98 -8.24 -18.66
CA ASN A 85 -10.34 -9.49 -19.34
C ASN A 85 -9.44 -9.85 -20.53
N SER A 86 -8.59 -8.93 -21.01
CA SER A 86 -7.70 -9.16 -22.15
C SER A 86 -6.41 -8.36 -22.04
N GLU A 87 -5.37 -8.77 -22.79
CA GLU A 87 -4.12 -8.01 -22.94
C GLU A 87 -4.37 -6.62 -23.53
N GLU A 88 -5.25 -6.53 -24.52
CA GLU A 88 -5.59 -5.26 -25.19
C GLU A 88 -6.18 -4.23 -24.22
N LEU A 89 -7.17 -4.64 -23.42
CA LEU A 89 -7.77 -3.76 -22.41
C LEU A 89 -6.76 -3.36 -21.32
N PHE A 90 -5.84 -4.27 -20.96
CA PHE A 90 -4.76 -3.94 -20.04
C PHE A 90 -3.84 -2.85 -20.60
N LEU A 91 -3.37 -3.01 -21.83
CA LEU A 91 -2.49 -2.05 -22.49
C LEU A 91 -3.19 -0.71 -22.74
N GLU A 92 -4.46 -0.74 -23.14
CA GLU A 92 -5.28 0.48 -23.26
C GLU A 92 -5.38 1.21 -21.91
N SER A 93 -5.59 0.47 -20.81
CA SER A 93 -5.62 1.05 -19.46
C SER A 93 -4.30 1.73 -19.10
N LEU A 94 -3.16 1.15 -19.49
CA LEU A 94 -1.83 1.73 -19.26
C LEU A 94 -1.63 3.02 -20.06
N VAL A 95 -2.07 3.05 -21.32
CA VAL A 95 -2.03 4.26 -22.16
C VAL A 95 -2.82 5.40 -21.52
N ARG A 96 -4.01 5.10 -20.99
CA ARG A 96 -4.83 6.08 -20.26
C ARG A 96 -4.15 6.53 -18.97
N VAL A 97 -3.62 5.59 -18.18
CA VAL A 97 -2.92 5.88 -16.91
C VAL A 97 -1.69 6.76 -17.13
N PHE A 98 -0.91 6.50 -18.19
CA PHE A 98 0.26 7.31 -18.57
C PHE A 98 -0.11 8.66 -19.20
N ASN A 99 -1.40 8.94 -19.41
CA ASN A 99 -1.89 10.12 -20.12
C ASN A 99 -1.26 10.27 -21.51
N ILE A 100 -1.08 9.14 -22.22
CA ILE A 100 -0.58 9.15 -23.59
C ILE A 100 -1.72 9.64 -24.50
N PRO A 101 -1.50 10.70 -25.31
CA PRO A 101 -2.55 11.28 -26.12
C PRO A 101 -3.10 10.29 -27.16
N PRO A 102 -4.43 10.21 -27.38
CA PRO A 102 -5.03 9.29 -28.35
C PRO A 102 -4.51 9.46 -29.78
N GLU A 103 -4.10 10.67 -30.17
CA GLU A 103 -3.47 10.96 -31.46
C GLU A 103 -2.09 10.31 -31.64
N SER A 104 -1.47 9.83 -30.55
CA SER A 104 -0.25 9.02 -30.61
C SER A 104 -0.54 7.55 -30.90
N LEU A 105 -1.82 7.15 -30.95
CA LEU A 105 -2.24 5.79 -31.26
C LEU A 105 -2.62 5.71 -32.74
N GLY A 106 -2.12 4.67 -33.42
CA GLY A 106 -2.51 4.33 -34.79
C GLY A 106 -3.87 3.64 -34.83
N ALA A 107 -3.88 2.37 -35.24
CA ALA A 107 -5.11 1.58 -35.41
C ALA A 107 -5.69 1.04 -34.08
N LYS A 108 -5.15 1.46 -32.93
CA LYS A 108 -5.54 1.00 -31.57
C LYS A 108 -5.42 -0.52 -31.39
N THR A 109 -4.43 -1.13 -32.02
CA THR A 109 -4.11 -2.54 -31.83
C THR A 109 -3.18 -2.75 -30.63
N ILE A 110 -3.01 -4.01 -30.19
CA ILE A 110 -1.99 -4.39 -29.18
C ILE A 110 -0.60 -3.86 -29.54
N LEU A 111 -0.23 -3.89 -30.83
CA LEU A 111 1.05 -3.39 -31.29
C LEU A 111 1.15 -1.87 -31.13
N ASP A 112 0.12 -1.13 -31.57
CA ASP A 112 0.07 0.32 -31.43
C ASP A 112 0.17 0.75 -29.95
N TYR A 113 -0.52 0.06 -29.05
CA TYR A 113 -0.43 0.36 -27.60
C TYR A 113 0.97 0.10 -27.06
N LYS A 114 1.61 -1.02 -27.43
CA LYS A 114 2.99 -1.34 -27.01
C LYS A 114 3.99 -0.31 -27.54
N GLU A 115 3.84 0.11 -28.80
CA GLU A 115 4.70 1.13 -29.42
C GLU A 115 4.52 2.50 -28.79
N ALA A 116 3.28 2.92 -28.51
CA ALA A 116 2.99 4.18 -27.84
C ALA A 116 3.58 4.21 -26.42
N ILE A 117 3.42 3.14 -25.65
CA ILE A 117 4.03 3.02 -24.30
C ILE A 117 5.56 3.04 -24.41
N LYS A 118 6.15 2.30 -25.36
CA LYS A 118 7.60 2.28 -25.57
C LYS A 118 8.14 3.68 -25.87
N LYS A 119 7.50 4.41 -26.80
CA LYS A 119 7.88 5.77 -27.17
C LYS A 119 7.78 6.72 -25.98
N PHE A 120 6.69 6.64 -25.22
CA PHE A 120 6.51 7.42 -24.00
C PHE A 120 7.62 7.16 -22.97
N LEU A 121 7.90 5.88 -22.67
CA LEU A 121 8.93 5.50 -21.71
C LEU A 121 10.33 5.94 -22.16
N TYR A 122 10.63 5.86 -23.46
CA TYR A 122 11.90 6.33 -24.01
C TYR A 122 12.03 7.86 -23.92
N GLN A 123 11.00 8.60 -24.35
CA GLN A 123 10.98 10.05 -24.27
C GLN A 123 11.15 10.53 -22.82
N LYS A 124 10.38 9.97 -21.88
CA LYS A 124 10.49 10.34 -20.47
C LYS A 124 11.83 9.90 -19.86
N GLY A 125 12.24 8.66 -20.09
CA GLY A 125 13.44 8.07 -19.46
C GLY A 125 14.76 8.62 -19.98
N VAL A 126 14.88 8.76 -21.30
CA VAL A 126 16.13 9.06 -22.00
C VAL A 126 16.24 10.54 -22.36
N GLU A 127 15.20 11.11 -22.99
CA GLU A 127 15.26 12.48 -23.50
C GLU A 127 15.02 13.51 -22.37
N GLU A 128 14.07 13.24 -21.47
CA GLU A 128 13.72 14.14 -20.38
C GLU A 128 14.36 13.78 -19.02
N ASN A 129 15.13 12.69 -18.98
CA ASN A 129 15.77 12.14 -17.78
C ASN A 129 14.81 11.98 -16.57
N LYS A 130 13.58 11.55 -16.83
CA LYS A 130 12.57 11.24 -15.81
C LYS A 130 12.57 9.75 -15.46
N THR A 131 12.32 9.44 -14.21
CA THR A 131 12.09 8.06 -13.76
C THR A 131 10.59 7.79 -13.76
N VAL A 132 10.13 6.86 -14.61
CA VAL A 132 8.72 6.45 -14.68
C VAL A 132 8.46 5.31 -13.70
N VAL A 133 7.59 5.56 -12.72
CA VAL A 133 7.18 4.60 -11.70
C VAL A 133 5.73 4.21 -11.92
N LEU A 134 5.48 2.93 -12.12
CA LEU A 134 4.14 2.33 -12.17
C LEU A 134 3.93 1.49 -10.92
N VAL A 135 2.93 1.85 -10.13
CA VAL A 135 2.48 1.06 -8.99
C VAL A 135 1.21 0.30 -9.37
N VAL A 136 1.19 -1.01 -9.12
CA VAL A 136 -0.02 -1.82 -9.22
C VAL A 136 -0.37 -2.31 -7.82
N ASP A 137 -1.48 -1.81 -7.29
CA ASP A 137 -2.08 -2.34 -6.07
C ASP A 137 -2.95 -3.56 -6.38
N GLU A 138 -3.22 -4.39 -5.38
CA GLU A 138 -3.99 -5.64 -5.54
C GLU A 138 -3.45 -6.52 -6.68
N ALA A 139 -2.13 -6.56 -6.88
CA ALA A 139 -1.48 -7.19 -8.02
C ALA A 139 -1.76 -8.71 -8.13
N GLN A 140 -2.24 -9.37 -7.07
CA GLN A 140 -2.73 -10.75 -7.14
C GLN A 140 -3.93 -10.92 -8.10
N LYS A 141 -4.65 -9.83 -8.41
CA LYS A 141 -5.75 -9.81 -9.39
C LYS A 141 -5.29 -9.73 -10.85
N LEU A 142 -3.99 -9.50 -11.12
CA LEU A 142 -3.47 -9.54 -12.48
C LEU A 142 -3.72 -10.93 -13.08
N ASN A 143 -4.26 -10.96 -14.29
CA ASN A 143 -4.40 -12.19 -15.06
C ASN A 143 -3.05 -12.55 -15.75
N PRO A 144 -2.85 -13.78 -16.26
CA PRO A 144 -1.60 -14.18 -16.90
C PRO A 144 -1.21 -13.30 -18.10
N MET A 145 -2.17 -12.83 -18.90
CA MET A 145 -1.91 -11.96 -20.04
C MET A 145 -1.39 -10.58 -19.63
N ALA A 146 -1.90 -10.01 -18.54
CA ALA A 146 -1.43 -8.75 -17.98
C ALA A 146 -0.02 -8.88 -17.39
N ILE A 147 0.29 -10.00 -16.73
CA ILE A 147 1.65 -10.29 -16.23
C ILE A 147 2.62 -10.39 -17.42
N GLU A 148 2.25 -11.07 -18.50
CA GLU A 148 3.09 -11.16 -19.69
C GLU A 148 3.27 -9.80 -20.38
N ALA A 149 2.22 -8.97 -20.45
CA ALA A 149 2.34 -7.61 -20.94
C ALA A 149 3.34 -6.79 -20.10
N LEU A 150 3.24 -6.83 -18.77
CA LEU A 150 4.20 -6.18 -17.86
C LEU A 150 5.62 -6.72 -18.06
N ARG A 151 5.80 -8.04 -18.24
CA ARG A 151 7.09 -8.66 -18.54
C ARG A 151 7.71 -8.09 -19.81
N VAL A 152 6.91 -7.91 -20.87
CA VAL A 152 7.37 -7.30 -22.13
C VAL A 152 7.82 -5.86 -21.90
N LEU A 153 7.04 -5.05 -21.17
CA LEU A 153 7.37 -3.65 -20.89
C LEU A 153 8.66 -3.50 -20.05
N LEU A 154 8.95 -4.44 -19.15
CA LEU A 154 10.19 -4.48 -18.37
C LEU A 154 11.45 -4.80 -19.21
N ASN A 155 11.32 -5.15 -20.50
CA ASN A 155 12.44 -5.23 -21.43
C ASN A 155 12.83 -3.88 -22.02
N TYR A 156 12.04 -2.84 -21.81
CA TYR A 156 12.40 -1.51 -22.29
C TYR A 156 13.44 -0.91 -21.35
N GLU A 157 14.68 -0.89 -21.82
CA GLU A 157 15.85 -0.48 -21.06
C GLU A 157 16.92 0.15 -21.97
N THR A 158 17.83 0.90 -21.36
CA THR A 158 19.10 1.30 -21.96
C THR A 158 20.18 0.31 -21.52
N ASN A 159 21.42 0.52 -21.95
CA ASN A 159 22.56 -0.25 -21.43
C ASN A 159 22.85 0.04 -19.93
N GLU A 160 22.21 1.07 -19.36
CA GLU A 160 22.48 1.55 -18.00
C GLU A 160 21.30 1.34 -17.04
N PHE A 161 20.06 1.42 -17.52
CA PHE A 161 18.88 1.41 -16.65
C PHE A 161 17.58 0.95 -17.31
N LYS A 162 16.63 0.46 -16.49
CA LYS A 162 15.26 0.15 -16.90
C LYS A 162 14.45 1.42 -17.11
N LEU A 163 13.67 1.50 -18.20
CA LEU A 163 12.82 2.66 -18.49
C LEU A 163 11.55 2.70 -17.65
N LEU A 164 11.12 1.54 -17.12
CA LEU A 164 9.94 1.40 -16.26
C LEU A 164 10.34 0.84 -14.89
N GLN A 165 9.99 1.56 -13.83
CA GLN A 165 10.09 1.09 -12.44
C GLN A 165 8.74 0.57 -12.00
N LEU A 166 8.58 -0.76 -11.97
CA LEU A 166 7.32 -1.42 -11.62
C LEU A 166 7.33 -1.83 -10.16
N VAL A 167 6.34 -1.39 -9.39
CA VAL A 167 6.13 -1.80 -8.00
C VAL A 167 4.80 -2.53 -7.87
N LEU A 168 4.85 -3.81 -7.52
CA LEU A 168 3.66 -4.63 -7.29
C LEU A 168 3.38 -4.71 -5.79
N PHE A 169 2.23 -4.23 -5.35
CA PHE A 169 1.70 -4.53 -4.02
C PHE A 169 0.70 -5.65 -4.14
N SER A 170 0.92 -6.74 -3.41
CA SER A 170 0.14 -7.96 -3.59
C SER A 170 -0.04 -8.76 -2.30
N GLN A 171 -1.01 -9.66 -2.33
CA GLN A 171 -1.13 -10.74 -1.34
C GLN A 171 -0.15 -11.88 -1.66
N MET A 172 0.08 -12.78 -0.70
CA MET A 172 1.01 -13.91 -0.85
C MET A 172 0.62 -14.85 -2.01
N GLU A 173 -0.66 -14.90 -2.36
CA GLU A 173 -1.21 -15.72 -3.44
C GLU A 173 -0.64 -15.41 -4.84
N LEU A 174 -0.02 -14.24 -5.04
CA LEU A 174 0.67 -13.94 -6.29
C LEU A 174 1.93 -14.79 -6.49
N LEU A 175 2.58 -15.23 -5.40
CA LEU A 175 3.88 -15.89 -5.46
C LEU A 175 3.91 -17.17 -6.29
N PRO A 176 3.02 -18.16 -6.08
CA PRO A 176 3.02 -19.38 -6.89
C PRO A 176 2.86 -19.06 -8.38
N ARG A 177 1.97 -18.11 -8.71
CA ARG A 177 1.65 -17.72 -10.09
C ARG A 177 2.83 -17.06 -10.81
N ILE A 178 3.55 -16.15 -10.14
CA ILE A 178 4.74 -15.54 -10.76
C ILE A 178 5.90 -16.53 -10.85
N ASN A 179 6.05 -17.45 -9.89
CA ASN A 179 7.11 -18.47 -9.89
C ASN A 179 7.02 -19.44 -11.08
N GLU A 180 5.82 -19.66 -11.64
CA GLU A 180 5.64 -20.43 -12.88
C GLU A 180 6.22 -19.69 -14.10
N ILE A 181 6.31 -18.36 -14.04
CA ILE A 181 6.81 -17.49 -15.10
C ILE A 181 8.27 -17.11 -14.78
N LYS A 182 9.19 -18.06 -14.99
CA LYS A 182 10.61 -17.94 -14.58
C LYS A 182 11.25 -16.61 -15.04
N ASN A 183 11.02 -16.24 -16.29
CA ASN A 183 11.54 -15.01 -16.91
C ASN A 183 10.94 -13.70 -16.34
N PHE A 184 9.87 -13.77 -15.54
CA PHE A 184 9.34 -12.65 -14.77
C PHE A 184 9.95 -12.59 -13.37
N VAL A 185 10.08 -13.73 -12.68
CA VAL A 185 10.68 -13.79 -11.34
C VAL A 185 12.14 -13.40 -11.33
N ASP A 186 12.91 -13.80 -12.34
CA ASP A 186 14.32 -13.41 -12.47
C ASP A 186 14.53 -11.89 -12.60
N ARG A 187 13.47 -11.13 -12.86
CA ARG A 187 13.49 -9.65 -12.94
C ARG A 187 13.21 -8.97 -11.62
N ILE A 188 12.77 -9.70 -10.60
CA ILE A 188 12.40 -9.12 -9.31
C ILE A 188 13.70 -8.75 -8.58
N VAL A 189 14.02 -7.45 -8.57
CA VAL A 189 15.23 -6.93 -7.90
C VAL A 189 15.02 -6.77 -6.40
N LEU A 190 13.77 -6.55 -5.98
CA LEU A 190 13.38 -6.47 -4.59
C LEU A 190 12.10 -7.27 -4.37
N LYS A 191 12.18 -8.21 -3.43
CA LYS A 191 11.04 -8.91 -2.87
C LYS A 191 11.02 -8.66 -1.37
N TYR A 192 9.92 -8.11 -0.86
CA TYR A 192 9.76 -7.80 0.55
C TYR A 192 8.38 -8.25 1.03
N ALA A 193 8.31 -8.88 2.20
CA ALA A 193 7.05 -9.27 2.82
C ALA A 193 6.80 -8.42 4.06
N LEU A 194 5.70 -7.66 4.06
CA LEU A 194 5.21 -6.93 5.23
C LEU A 194 4.57 -7.92 6.20
N ASN A 195 5.14 -8.00 7.40
CA ASN A 195 4.59 -8.79 8.49
C ASN A 195 3.63 -7.95 9.34
N PRO A 196 2.71 -8.58 10.09
CA PRO A 196 1.92 -7.90 11.12
C PRO A 196 2.81 -7.24 12.18
N LEU A 197 2.27 -6.23 12.86
CA LEU A 197 2.96 -5.50 13.93
C LEU A 197 3.20 -6.41 15.14
N ASP A 198 4.34 -6.28 15.81
CA ASP A 198 4.53 -6.92 17.11
C ASP A 198 3.70 -6.21 18.22
N GLU A 199 3.72 -6.72 19.46
CA GLU A 199 2.94 -6.14 20.57
C GLU A 199 3.38 -4.71 20.90
N LYS A 200 4.69 -4.41 20.77
CA LYS A 200 5.22 -3.07 21.00
C LYS A 200 4.78 -2.12 19.90
N GLU A 201 4.91 -2.51 18.64
CA GLU A 201 4.44 -1.73 17.50
C GLU A 201 2.92 -1.55 17.51
N THR A 202 2.17 -2.52 18.03
CA THR A 202 0.72 -2.41 18.24
C THR A 202 0.40 -1.27 19.21
N ARG A 203 1.13 -1.20 20.34
CA ARG A 203 1.03 -0.09 21.30
C ARG A 203 1.37 1.24 20.63
N ASP A 204 2.53 1.30 20.00
CA ASP A 204 3.04 2.52 19.40
C ASP A 204 2.10 3.04 18.31
N MET A 205 1.47 2.16 17.53
CA MET A 205 0.44 2.52 16.56
C MET A 205 -0.81 3.12 17.21
N ILE A 206 -1.30 2.51 18.28
CA ILE A 206 -2.50 2.99 19.03
C ILE A 206 -2.22 4.39 19.57
N GLU A 207 -1.09 4.58 20.24
CA GLU A 207 -0.69 5.87 20.80
C GLU A 207 -0.48 6.92 19.71
N PHE A 208 0.20 6.56 18.61
CA PHE A 208 0.39 7.44 17.47
C PHE A 208 -0.94 7.94 16.91
N ARG A 209 -1.91 7.04 16.65
CA ARG A 209 -3.21 7.42 16.10
C ARG A 209 -4.02 8.29 17.05
N LEU A 210 -3.97 8.04 18.35
CA LEU A 210 -4.60 8.91 19.35
C LEU A 210 -3.98 10.31 19.36
N ARG A 211 -2.65 10.42 19.35
CA ARG A 211 -1.95 11.72 19.27
C ARG A 211 -2.29 12.48 17.99
N GLN A 212 -2.31 11.80 16.85
CA GLN A 212 -2.70 12.41 15.56
C GLN A 212 -4.15 12.89 15.55
N ALA A 213 -5.05 12.25 16.30
CA ALA A 213 -6.41 12.72 16.53
C ALA A 213 -6.52 13.89 17.53
N GLY A 214 -5.40 14.36 18.08
CA GLY A 214 -5.33 15.48 19.02
C GLY A 214 -5.39 15.08 20.50
N TYR A 215 -5.19 13.80 20.83
CA TYR A 215 -5.17 13.36 22.22
C TYR A 215 -3.90 13.84 22.94
N ASN A 216 -4.07 14.79 23.87
CA ASN A 216 -2.97 15.43 24.60
C ASN A 216 -3.06 15.20 26.12
N SER A 217 -3.84 14.23 26.58
CA SER A 217 -4.00 13.92 28.01
C SER A 217 -2.91 12.95 28.50
N GLU A 218 -2.53 13.06 29.77
CA GLU A 218 -1.65 12.09 30.46
C GLU A 218 -2.36 10.76 30.75
N LEU A 219 -3.70 10.76 30.76
CA LEU A 219 -4.49 9.55 30.97
C LEU A 219 -4.33 8.62 29.78
N ARG A 220 -4.05 7.34 30.01
CA ARG A 220 -4.03 6.33 28.94
C ARG A 220 -5.45 5.83 28.66
N LEU A 221 -5.98 6.08 27.47
CA LEU A 221 -7.27 5.50 27.02
C LEU A 221 -7.22 3.97 26.89
N PHE A 222 -6.04 3.40 26.71
CA PHE A 222 -5.82 1.95 26.67
C PHE A 222 -4.75 1.57 27.68
N THR A 223 -5.11 0.71 28.62
CA THR A 223 -4.18 0.12 29.59
C THR A 223 -3.22 -0.87 28.91
N ASP A 224 -2.15 -1.27 29.61
CA ASP A 224 -1.19 -2.23 29.08
C ASP A 224 -1.84 -3.60 28.86
N GLU A 225 -2.76 -4.00 29.74
CA GLU A 225 -3.57 -5.21 29.59
C GLU A 225 -4.49 -5.12 28.37
N ALA A 226 -5.11 -3.97 28.12
CA ALA A 226 -5.94 -3.77 26.94
C ALA A 226 -5.13 -3.91 25.65
N VAL A 227 -3.94 -3.29 25.58
CA VAL A 227 -3.04 -3.42 24.42
C VAL A 227 -2.65 -4.88 24.19
N SER A 228 -2.34 -5.63 25.25
CA SER A 228 -1.99 -7.05 25.13
C SER A 228 -3.16 -7.89 24.57
N GLU A 229 -4.38 -7.67 25.05
CA GLU A 229 -5.58 -8.34 24.52
C GLU A 229 -5.89 -7.92 23.08
N ILE A 230 -5.71 -6.65 22.74
CA ILE A 230 -5.85 -6.13 21.37
C ILE A 230 -4.84 -6.82 20.45
N HIS A 231 -3.57 -6.91 20.86
CA HIS A 231 -2.54 -7.57 20.06
C HIS A 231 -2.84 -9.06 19.86
N LYS A 232 -3.19 -9.78 20.93
CA LYS A 232 -3.58 -11.21 20.84
C LYS A 232 -4.78 -11.43 19.92
N PHE A 233 -5.80 -10.60 20.00
CA PHE A 233 -6.97 -10.74 19.12
C PHE A 233 -6.64 -10.38 17.68
N SER A 234 -5.96 -9.25 17.48
CA SER A 234 -5.68 -8.73 16.16
C SER A 234 -4.55 -9.48 15.45
N GLN A 235 -3.73 -10.24 16.17
CA GLN A 235 -2.49 -10.87 15.69
C GLN A 235 -1.54 -9.83 15.05
N GLY A 236 -1.58 -8.58 15.52
CA GLY A 236 -0.75 -7.49 14.99
C GLY A 236 -1.26 -6.86 13.69
N TYR A 237 -2.41 -7.27 13.14
CA TYR A 237 -2.90 -6.73 11.88
C TYR A 237 -3.50 -5.31 12.06
N PRO A 238 -2.93 -4.26 11.43
CA PRO A 238 -3.39 -2.87 11.61
C PRO A 238 -4.89 -2.66 11.45
N ARG A 239 -5.51 -3.29 10.43
CA ARG A 239 -6.96 -3.16 10.19
C ARG A 239 -7.80 -3.73 11.34
N ARG A 240 -7.38 -4.85 11.93
CA ARG A 240 -8.06 -5.47 13.08
C ARG A 240 -7.86 -4.65 14.35
N ILE A 241 -6.64 -4.14 14.56
CA ILE A 241 -6.34 -3.23 15.68
C ILE A 241 -7.23 -2.00 15.61
N ASN A 242 -7.35 -1.36 14.44
CA ASN A 242 -8.22 -0.19 14.26
C ASN A 242 -9.68 -0.51 14.60
N LEU A 243 -10.20 -1.64 14.12
CA LEU A 243 -11.58 -2.05 14.38
C LEU A 243 -11.86 -2.23 15.88
N ILE A 244 -11.02 -2.99 16.59
CA ILE A 244 -11.24 -3.24 18.02
C ILE A 244 -11.03 -1.97 18.85
N CYS A 245 -10.07 -1.11 18.48
CA CYS A 245 -9.84 0.16 19.16
C CYS A 245 -11.01 1.13 18.96
N HIS A 246 -11.57 1.21 17.74
CA HIS A 246 -12.78 1.99 17.47
C HIS A 246 -13.95 1.53 18.36
N ASN A 247 -14.21 0.22 18.40
CA ASN A 247 -15.27 -0.36 19.22
C ASN A 247 -15.05 -0.09 20.71
N ALA A 248 -13.79 -0.15 21.18
CA ALA A 248 -13.43 0.17 22.56
C ALA A 248 -13.74 1.63 22.90
N LEU A 249 -13.37 2.59 22.05
CA LEU A 249 -13.69 4.01 22.28
C LEU A 249 -15.20 4.26 22.35
N CYS A 250 -15.98 3.60 21.49
CA CYS A 250 -17.45 3.66 21.56
C CYS A 250 -17.98 3.09 22.88
N ALA A 251 -17.42 1.97 23.36
CA ALA A 251 -17.82 1.33 24.60
C ALA A 251 -17.49 2.18 25.84
N LEU A 252 -16.36 2.89 25.86
CA LEU A 252 -15.99 3.80 26.93
C LEU A 252 -17.06 4.88 27.16
N ILE A 253 -17.61 5.42 26.07
CA ILE A 253 -18.64 6.44 26.13
C ILE A 253 -19.98 5.85 26.61
N SER A 254 -20.35 4.66 26.11
CA SER A 254 -21.62 4.04 26.50
C SER A 254 -21.64 3.50 27.95
N GLU A 255 -20.47 3.11 28.48
CA GLU A 255 -20.33 2.54 29.83
C GLU A 255 -19.79 3.55 30.86
N ASP A 256 -19.64 4.82 30.48
CA ASP A 256 -19.08 5.92 31.29
C ASP A 256 -17.72 5.56 31.94
N LYS A 257 -16.85 4.91 31.16
CA LYS A 257 -15.51 4.49 31.57
C LYS A 257 -14.46 5.44 31.02
N VAL A 258 -13.44 5.71 31.84
CA VAL A 258 -12.36 6.65 31.49
C VAL A 258 -11.25 6.00 30.65
N ALA A 259 -11.10 4.68 30.70
CA ALA A 259 -10.07 3.92 29.99
C ALA A 259 -10.52 2.49 29.68
N ALA A 260 -10.00 1.94 28.59
CA ALA A 260 -10.20 0.56 28.18
C ALA A 260 -9.19 -0.34 28.91
N ASP A 261 -9.72 -1.30 29.67
CA ASP A 261 -8.96 -2.35 30.33
C ASP A 261 -9.02 -3.67 29.53
N GLY A 262 -8.17 -4.64 29.90
CA GLY A 262 -8.18 -5.96 29.24
C GLY A 262 -9.54 -6.67 29.34
N ARG A 263 -10.34 -6.40 30.37
CA ARG A 263 -11.67 -7.01 30.52
C ARG A 263 -12.65 -6.46 29.49
N LEU A 264 -12.71 -5.14 29.31
CA LEU A 264 -13.53 -4.50 28.29
C LEU A 264 -13.18 -5.03 26.90
N ILE A 265 -11.88 -5.16 26.59
CA ILE A 265 -11.44 -5.68 25.29
C ILE A 265 -11.91 -7.14 25.11
N ARG A 266 -11.75 -8.02 26.10
CA ARG A 266 -12.25 -9.40 26.02
C ARG A 266 -13.77 -9.48 25.86
N ASP A 267 -14.51 -8.63 26.56
CA ASP A 267 -15.97 -8.55 26.44
C ASP A 267 -16.38 -8.11 25.02
N LEU A 268 -15.68 -7.14 24.43
CA LEU A 268 -15.90 -6.71 23.05
C LEU A 268 -15.57 -7.79 22.04
N ILE A 269 -14.47 -8.52 22.23
CA ILE A 269 -14.08 -9.65 21.38
C ILE A 269 -15.16 -10.73 21.43
N ALA A 270 -15.66 -11.09 22.62
CA ALA A 270 -16.69 -12.11 22.77
C ALA A 270 -18.04 -11.73 22.12
N ARG A 271 -18.35 -10.42 22.05
CA ARG A 271 -19.56 -9.89 21.37
C ARG A 271 -19.38 -9.74 19.87
N SER A 272 -18.14 -9.60 19.41
CA SER A 272 -17.81 -9.43 17.99
C SER A 272 -17.83 -10.81 17.32
N ILE A 273 -18.85 -11.09 16.51
CA ILE A 273 -18.84 -12.25 15.61
C ILE A 273 -17.80 -11.96 14.52
N ILE A 274 -16.56 -12.36 14.74
CA ILE A 274 -15.46 -12.36 13.75
C ILE A 274 -14.84 -13.75 13.74
#